data_AF-A0A372JH63-F1
#
_entry.id   AF-A0A372JH63-F1
#
_cell.length_a   1.000
_cell.length_b   1.000
_cell.length_c   1.000
_cell.angle_alpha   90.00
_cell.angle_beta   90.00
_cell.angle_gamma   90.00
#
_symmetry.space_group_name_H-M   'P 1'
#
loop_
_entity.id
_entity.type
_entity.pdbx_description
1 polymer ?
#
loop_
_entity_poly.entity_id
_entity_poly.type
_entity_poly.pdbx_seq_one_letter_code
_entity_poly.pdbx_strand_id
1 'polypeptide(L)'
;MLGFGPVAVTVRRRALVFGVVLAVLTAVAAVASLAIGSTFVAPADVLRALAGEGPASLIVQDLRLPRVEVGLAVGALLGVSGALLQSVARNPLAGPDVMGVTQGAGLAATAVMTAGLGASWLGPAALLGGLA
;
A
#
# COMPACT_ATOMS: atom_id res chain seq x y z
N MET A 1 6.84 -8.07 -28.15
CA MET A 1 6.81 -9.40 -27.50
C MET A 1 8.16 -9.54 -26.81
N LEU A 2 8.20 -9.47 -25.48
CA LEU A 2 9.42 -9.72 -24.71
C LEU A 2 9.28 -11.14 -24.19
N GLY A 3 9.96 -12.07 -24.86
CA GLY A 3 9.96 -13.49 -24.50
C GLY A 3 11.07 -13.76 -23.49
N PHE A 4 10.70 -14.05 -22.25
CA PHE A 4 11.59 -14.71 -21.30
C PHE A 4 11.15 -16.19 -21.25
N GLY A 5 11.80 -17.05 -22.04
CA GLY A 5 11.47 -18.49 -22.09
C GLY A 5 10.09 -18.82 -22.70
N PRO A 6 9.42 -19.92 -22.28
CA PRO A 6 8.14 -20.38 -22.88
C PRO A 6 6.95 -19.44 -22.61
N VAL A 7 7.15 -18.34 -21.89
CA VAL A 7 6.11 -17.36 -21.57
C VAL A 7 6.23 -16.16 -22.49
N ALA A 8 5.34 -16.09 -23.49
CA ALA A 8 5.22 -14.94 -24.36
C ALA A 8 4.33 -13.86 -23.71
N VAL A 9 4.95 -12.87 -23.05
CA VAL A 9 4.20 -11.72 -22.53
C VAL A 9 3.94 -10.73 -23.67
N THR A 10 2.66 -10.54 -24.00
CA THR A 10 2.22 -9.54 -24.98
C THR A 10 2.16 -8.15 -24.33
N VAL A 11 3.33 -7.55 -24.10
CA VAL A 11 3.41 -6.19 -23.57
C VAL A 11 2.87 -5.20 -24.58
N ARG A 12 1.68 -4.64 -24.32
CA ARG A 12 1.13 -3.53 -25.11
C ARG A 12 1.88 -2.26 -24.73
N ARG A 13 2.39 -1.51 -25.72
CA ARG A 13 3.14 -0.26 -25.52
C ARG A 13 2.43 0.72 -24.59
N ARG A 14 1.10 0.84 -24.72
CA ARG A 14 0.28 1.69 -23.84
C ARG A 14 0.35 1.25 -22.37
N ALA A 15 0.19 -0.05 -22.10
CA ALA A 15 0.26 -0.58 -20.73
C ALA A 15 1.65 -0.38 -20.11
N LEU A 16 2.72 -0.57 -20.89
CA LEU A 16 4.09 -0.27 -20.45
C LEU A 16 4.25 1.20 -20.07
N VAL A 17 3.82 2.12 -20.95
CA VAL A 17 3.93 3.57 -20.70
C VAL A 17 3.17 3.97 -19.44
N PHE A 18 1.91 3.54 -19.29
CA PHE A 18 1.14 3.84 -18.07
C PHE A 18 1.77 3.22 -16.83
N GLY A 19 2.26 1.99 -16.89
CA GLY A 19 2.93 1.33 -15.78
C GLY A 19 4.18 2.08 -15.33
N VAL A 20 5.02 2.52 -16.28
CA VAL A 20 6.22 3.32 -15.98
C VAL A 20 5.84 4.67 -15.38
N VAL A 21 4.87 5.38 -15.96
CA VAL A 21 4.40 6.67 -15.44
C VAL A 21 3.88 6.53 -14.02
N LEU A 22 3.02 5.53 -13.75
CA LEU A 22 2.51 5.29 -12.41
C LEU A 22 3.62 4.91 -11.42
N ALA A 23 4.59 4.08 -11.82
CA ALA A 23 5.72 3.74 -10.98
C ALA A 23 6.56 4.98 -10.60
N VAL A 24 6.83 5.87 -11.56
CA VAL A 24 7.53 7.14 -11.31
C VAL A 24 6.73 8.05 -10.37
N LEU A 25 5.42 8.20 -10.60
CA LEU A 25 4.56 9.00 -9.73
C LEU A 25 4.51 8.44 -8.30
N THR A 26 4.44 7.12 -8.14
CA THR A 26 4.49 6.46 -6.82
C THR A 26 5.83 6.71 -6.12
N ALA A 27 6.95 6.64 -6.85
CA ALA A 27 8.27 6.94 -6.28
C ALA A 27 8.39 8.40 -5.84
N VAL A 28 7.90 9.34 -6.65
CA VAL A 28 7.86 10.77 -6.29
C VAL A 28 6.97 11.00 -5.06
N ALA A 29 5.79 10.38 -5.02
CA ALA A 29 4.88 10.46 -3.87
C ALA A 29 5.50 9.88 -2.60
N ALA A 30 6.24 8.77 -2.69
CA ALA A 30 6.95 8.18 -1.56
C ALA A 30 8.02 9.13 -1.01
N VAL A 31 8.86 9.72 -1.87
CA VAL A 31 9.87 10.71 -1.44
C VAL A 31 9.21 11.96 -0.86
N ALA A 32 8.12 12.45 -1.47
CA ALA A 32 7.37 13.58 -0.94
C ALA A 32 6.76 13.27 0.44
N SER A 33 6.22 12.06 0.64
CA SER A 33 5.68 11.62 1.93
C SER A 33 6.75 11.49 3.01
N LEU A 34 8.01 11.22 2.64
CA LEU A 34 9.13 11.22 3.57
C LEU A 34 9.63 12.64 3.88
N ALA A 35 9.55 13.56 2.92
CA ALA A 35 9.98 14.96 3.08
C ALA A 35 8.97 15.80 3.88
N ILE A 36 7.68 15.62 3.63
CA ILE A 36 6.58 16.42 4.19
C ILE A 36 6.14 15.80 5.52
N GLY A 37 6.18 16.59 6.60
CA GLY A 37 5.74 16.17 7.93
C GLY A 37 5.75 17.34 8.92
N SER A 38 5.82 17.04 10.21
CA SER A 38 5.90 18.06 11.28
C SER A 38 7.10 18.99 11.13
N THR A 39 8.22 18.46 10.66
CA THR A 39 9.40 19.20 10.22
C THR A 39 9.64 18.91 8.75
N PHE A 40 9.84 19.95 7.95
CA PHE A 40 10.19 19.77 6.54
C PHE A 40 11.64 19.29 6.44
N VAL A 41 11.84 18.16 5.74
CA VAL A 41 13.17 17.61 5.45
C VAL A 41 13.40 17.75 3.95
N ALA A 42 14.51 18.38 3.54
CA ALA A 42 14.79 18.56 2.13
C ALA A 42 14.93 17.19 1.44
N PRO A 43 14.48 17.04 0.17
CA PRO A 43 14.53 15.74 -0.51
C PRO A 43 15.94 15.13 -0.60
N ALA A 44 16.98 15.95 -0.70
CA ALA A 44 18.36 15.49 -0.67
C ALA A 44 18.74 14.88 0.69
N ASP A 45 18.25 15.46 1.78
CA ASP A 45 18.48 14.94 3.13
C ASP A 45 17.63 13.72 3.43
N VAL A 46 16.46 13.55 2.78
CA VAL A 46 15.68 12.31 2.82
C VAL A 46 16.49 11.15 2.23
N LEU A 47 17.16 11.35 1.09
CA LEU A 47 17.99 10.30 0.47
C LEU A 47 19.18 9.92 1.36
N ARG A 48 19.82 10.90 2.01
CA ARG A 48 20.88 10.65 3.00
C ARG A 48 20.35 9.95 4.26
N ALA A 49 19.20 10.39 4.75
CA ALA A 49 18.52 9.77 5.89
C ALA A 49 18.14 8.31 5.61
N LEU A 50 17.74 7.97 4.39
CA LEU A 50 17.52 6.58 3.97
C LEU A 50 18.81 5.75 3.97
N ALA A 51 19.97 6.36 3.69
CA ALA A 51 21.28 5.73 3.84
C ALA A 51 21.77 5.66 5.30
N GLY A 52 21.00 6.18 6.26
CA GLY A 52 21.35 6.20 7.69
C GLY A 52 22.15 7.44 8.12
N GLU A 53 22.29 8.43 7.25
CA GLU A 53 23.11 9.62 7.50
C GLU A 53 22.28 10.83 7.95
N GLY A 54 22.92 11.69 8.74
CA GLY A 54 22.39 13.00 9.10
C GLY A 54 21.37 12.98 10.26
N PRO A 55 20.99 14.17 10.76
CA PRO A 55 20.16 14.31 11.95
C PRO A 55 18.69 13.91 11.72
N ALA A 56 18.25 13.81 10.46
CA ALA A 56 16.89 13.42 10.10
C ALA A 56 16.69 11.90 9.99
N SER A 57 17.75 11.09 10.09
CA SER A 57 17.71 9.63 9.89
C SER A 57 16.68 8.94 10.80
N LEU A 58 16.68 9.25 12.10
CA LEU A 58 15.73 8.68 13.06
C LEU A 58 14.27 8.99 12.69
N ILE A 59 13.96 10.25 12.34
CA ILE A 59 12.60 10.65 11.98
C ILE A 59 12.17 9.97 10.67
N VAL A 60 13.05 9.94 9.67
CA VAL A 60 12.73 9.37 8.37
C VAL A 60 12.59 7.86 8.47
N GLN A 61 13.53 7.15 9.11
CA GLN A 61 13.55 5.68 9.17
C GLN A 61 12.57 5.09 10.19
N ASP A 62 12.41 5.67 11.37
CA ASP A 62 11.60 5.03 12.43
C ASP A 62 10.15 5.51 12.45
N LEU A 63 9.86 6.72 11.94
CA LEU A 63 8.53 7.31 12.04
C LEU A 63 7.80 7.42 10.70
N ARG A 64 8.53 7.71 9.61
CA ARG A 64 7.94 8.00 8.30
C ARG A 64 8.03 6.79 7.35
N LEU A 65 9.18 6.14 7.27
CA LEU A 65 9.41 5.01 6.38
C LEU A 65 8.44 3.85 6.62
N PRO A 66 8.14 3.41 7.87
CA PRO A 66 7.23 2.30 8.09
C PRO A 66 5.81 2.62 7.62
N ARG A 67 5.39 3.89 7.74
CA ARG A 67 4.09 4.35 7.21
C ARG A 67 4.05 4.33 5.69
N VAL A 68 5.12 4.78 5.02
CA VAL A 68 5.20 4.78 3.56
C VAL A 68 5.19 3.34 3.03
N GLU A 69 5.96 2.44 3.65
CA GLU A 69 5.99 1.02 3.29
C GLU A 69 4.61 0.37 3.40
N VAL A 70 3.91 0.59 4.53
CA VAL A 70 2.55 0.08 4.73
C VAL A 70 1.59 0.69 3.70
N GLY A 71 1.68 2.00 3.43
CA GLY A 71 0.84 2.66 2.43
C GLY A 71 1.03 2.10 1.02
N LEU A 72 2.27 1.83 0.62
CA LEU A 72 2.60 1.21 -0.66
C LEU A 72 2.08 -0.23 -0.73
N ALA A 73 2.31 -1.03 0.31
CA ALA A 73 1.87 -2.41 0.38
C ALA A 73 0.34 -2.52 0.34
N VAL A 74 -0.36 -1.75 1.17
CA VAL A 74 -1.84 -1.72 1.22
C VAL A 74 -2.40 -1.22 -0.11
N GLY A 75 -1.86 -0.15 -0.68
CA GLY A 75 -2.31 0.38 -1.98
C GLY A 75 -2.15 -0.65 -3.12
N ALA A 76 -1.02 -1.37 -3.16
CA ALA A 76 -0.80 -2.43 -4.14
C ALA A 76 -1.80 -3.60 -3.96
N LEU A 77 -2.01 -4.06 -2.72
CA LEU A 77 -2.95 -5.12 -2.41
C LEU A 77 -4.40 -4.75 -2.76
N LEU A 78 -4.82 -3.51 -2.45
CA LEU A 78 -6.14 -3.01 -2.82
C LEU A 78 -6.31 -2.89 -4.33
N GLY A 79 -5.28 -2.42 -5.04
CA GLY A 79 -5.29 -2.36 -6.51
C GLY A 79 -5.44 -3.74 -7.16
N VAL A 80 -4.71 -4.75 -6.67
CA VAL A 80 -4.81 -6.13 -7.15
C VAL A 80 -6.17 -6.74 -6.79
N SER A 81 -6.62 -6.58 -5.55
CA SER A 81 -7.93 -7.09 -5.09
C SER A 81 -9.07 -6.51 -5.92
N GLY A 82 -9.07 -5.19 -6.16
CA GLY A 82 -10.07 -4.53 -7.01
C GLY A 82 -10.07 -5.08 -8.44
N ALA A 83 -8.90 -5.21 -9.07
CA ALA A 83 -8.80 -5.76 -10.42
C ALA A 83 -9.31 -7.21 -10.53
N LEU A 84 -9.02 -8.05 -9.52
CA LEU A 84 -9.51 -9.42 -9.45
C LEU A 84 -11.03 -9.47 -9.27
N LEU A 85 -11.57 -8.70 -8.32
CA LEU A 85 -13.01 -8.63 -8.05
C LEU A 85 -13.78 -8.12 -9.27
N GLN A 86 -13.30 -7.07 -9.92
CA GLN A 86 -13.90 -6.54 -11.15
C GLN A 86 -13.93 -7.59 -12.27
N SER A 87 -12.86 -8.40 -12.37
CA SER A 87 -12.75 -9.46 -13.39
C SER A 87 -13.71 -10.63 -13.12
N VAL A 88 -13.81 -11.08 -11.87
CA VAL A 88 -14.68 -12.20 -11.46
C VAL A 88 -16.15 -11.79 -11.52
N ALA A 89 -16.48 -10.64 -10.94
CA ALA A 89 -17.84 -10.10 -10.94
C ALA A 89 -18.27 -9.61 -12.33
N ARG A 90 -17.30 -9.43 -13.26
CA ARG A 90 -17.50 -8.76 -14.55
C ARG A 90 -18.25 -7.43 -14.38
N ASN A 91 -17.93 -6.72 -13.30
CA ASN A 91 -18.58 -5.48 -12.91
C ASN A 91 -17.51 -4.45 -12.52
N PRO A 92 -17.34 -3.36 -13.29
CA PRO A 92 -16.33 -2.34 -13.00
C PRO A 92 -16.59 -1.58 -11.69
N LEU A 93 -17.79 -1.69 -11.11
CA LEU A 93 -18.14 -1.11 -9.82
C LEU A 93 -17.85 -2.05 -8.63
N ALA A 94 -17.42 -3.28 -8.88
CA ALA A 94 -17.06 -4.21 -7.82
C ALA A 94 -15.75 -3.76 -7.14
N GLY A 95 -15.77 -3.75 -5.81
CA GLY A 95 -14.61 -3.46 -4.98
C GLY A 95 -14.74 -4.15 -3.63
N PRO A 96 -13.62 -4.34 -2.91
CA PRO A 96 -13.62 -5.04 -1.61
C PRO A 96 -14.55 -4.37 -0.59
N ASP A 97 -14.72 -3.05 -0.66
CA ASP A 97 -15.60 -2.29 0.24
C ASP A 97 -17.09 -2.60 0.06
N VAL A 98 -17.51 -2.93 -1.17
CA VAL A 98 -18.91 -3.25 -1.51
C VAL A 98 -19.24 -4.71 -1.14
N MET A 99 -18.23 -5.57 -1.09
CA MET A 99 -18.37 -7.00 -0.79
C MET A 99 -18.41 -7.31 0.72
N GLY A 100 -18.43 -6.28 1.59
CA GLY A 100 -18.56 -6.43 3.04
C GLY A 100 -17.25 -6.71 3.79
N VAL A 101 -16.15 -6.97 3.10
CA VAL A 101 -14.82 -7.28 3.70
C VAL A 101 -14.36 -6.17 4.65
N THR A 102 -14.44 -4.90 4.21
CA THR A 102 -14.03 -3.75 5.02
C THR A 102 -14.92 -3.57 6.25
N GLN A 103 -16.22 -3.86 6.13
CA GLN A 103 -17.19 -3.75 7.22
C GLN A 103 -16.98 -4.85 8.26
N GLY A 104 -16.77 -6.10 7.83
CA GLY A 104 -16.49 -7.24 8.71
C GLY A 104 -15.17 -7.07 9.46
N ALA A 105 -14.11 -6.66 8.76
CA ALA A 105 -12.81 -6.34 9.38
C ALA A 105 -12.94 -5.19 10.40
N GLY A 106 -13.69 -4.13 10.06
CA GLY A 106 -13.96 -3.01 10.95
C GLY A 106 -14.74 -3.41 12.19
N LEU A 107 -15.80 -4.21 12.03
CA LEU A 107 -16.59 -4.74 13.14
C LEU A 107 -15.73 -5.57 14.11
N ALA A 108 -14.93 -6.50 13.60
CA ALA A 108 -14.04 -7.30 14.43
C ALA A 108 -12.98 -6.45 15.15
N ALA A 109 -12.39 -5.47 14.47
CA ALA A 109 -11.44 -4.54 15.08
C ALA A 109 -12.09 -3.72 16.21
N THR A 110 -13.29 -3.17 15.98
CA THR A 110 -14.03 -2.42 17.01
C THR A 110 -14.39 -3.29 18.21
N ALA A 111 -14.81 -4.54 17.99
CA ALA A 111 -15.12 -5.49 19.06
C ALA A 111 -13.90 -5.74 19.95
N VAL A 112 -12.72 -5.99 19.36
CA VAL A 112 -11.45 -6.16 20.09
C VAL A 112 -11.10 -4.92 20.90
N MET A 113 -11.22 -3.72 20.31
CA MET A 113 -10.95 -2.46 21.01
C MET A 113 -11.90 -2.25 22.19
N THR A 114 -13.21 -2.49 22.00
CA THR A 114 -14.21 -2.32 23.07
C THR A 114 -14.09 -3.37 24.17
N ALA A 115 -13.61 -4.57 23.84
CA ALA A 115 -13.35 -5.62 24.82
C ALA A 115 -12.06 -5.36 25.64
N GLY A 116 -11.31 -4.30 25.35
CA GLY A 116 -10.07 -3.96 26.04
C GLY A 116 -8.93 -4.94 25.77
N LEU A 117 -9.00 -5.68 24.66
CA LEU A 117 -7.94 -6.61 24.28
C LEU A 117 -6.72 -5.84 23.75
N GLY A 118 -5.53 -6.43 23.95
CA GLY A 118 -4.27 -5.82 23.51
C GLY A 118 -4.19 -5.62 22.00
N ALA A 119 -3.42 -4.62 21.56
CA ALA A 119 -3.28 -4.24 20.15
C ALA A 119 -2.79 -5.36 19.23
N SER A 120 -2.11 -6.39 19.77
CA SER A 120 -1.69 -7.58 19.02
C SER A 120 -2.86 -8.37 18.42
N TRP A 121 -4.07 -8.24 18.99
CA TRP A 121 -5.27 -8.92 18.50
C TRP A 121 -5.96 -8.20 17.35
N LEU A 122 -5.64 -6.92 17.09
CA LEU A 122 -6.32 -6.13 16.06
C LEU A 122 -6.12 -6.71 14.66
N GLY A 123 -4.88 -7.04 14.30
CA GLY A 123 -4.57 -7.61 12.99
C GLY A 123 -5.27 -8.95 12.74
N PRO A 124 -5.10 -9.96 13.61
CA PRO A 124 -5.77 -11.25 13.48
C PRO A 124 -7.30 -11.15 13.47
N ALA A 125 -7.89 -10.33 14.34
CA ALA A 125 -9.33 -10.16 14.39
C ALA A 125 -9.88 -9.47 13.14
N ALA A 126 -9.22 -8.42 12.65
CA ALA A 126 -9.61 -7.76 11.41
C ALA A 126 -9.53 -8.71 10.20
N LEU A 127 -8.51 -9.56 10.15
CA LEU A 127 -8.39 -10.61 9.13
C LEU A 127 -9.55 -11.60 9.19
N LEU A 128 -9.86 -12.14 10.37
CA LEU A 128 -10.98 -13.07 10.54
C LEU A 128 -12.32 -12.42 10.21
N GLY A 129 -12.52 -11.17 10.65
CA GLY A 129 -13.73 -10.41 10.37
C GLY A 129 -13.92 -10.11 8.88
N GLY A 130 -12.84 -9.85 8.14
CA GLY A 130 -12.92 -9.63 6.70
C GLY A 130 -13.12 -10.91 5.86
N LEU A 131 -12.84 -12.09 6.42
CA LEU A 131 -13.02 -13.38 5.77
C LEU A 131 -14.41 -14.00 5.99
N ALA A 132 -15.13 -13.55 7.02
CA ALA A 132 -16.46 -14.04 7.39
C ALA A 132 -17.56 -13.40 6.55
#